data_AF-A0A2D9BEK8-F1
#
_entry.id   AF-A0A2D9BEK8-F1
#
_cell.length_a   1.000
_cell.length_b   1.000
_cell.length_c   1.000
_cell.angle_alpha   90.00
_cell.angle_beta   90.00
_cell.angle_gamma   90.00
#
_symmetry.space_group_name_H-M   'P 1'
#
loop_
_entity.id
_entity.type
_entity.pdbx_description
1 polymer ?
#
loop_
_entity_poly.entity_id
_entity_poly.type
_entity_poly.pdbx_seq_one_letter_code
_entity_poly.pdbx_strand_id
1 'polypeptide(L)' 'ADQKWDEKLLGYKTNIDGNLAHVWTPYEFRFNGQFSHCGANAFTLAKTDNGWKIIHIIDSRRKDDCN' A
#
# COMPACT_ATOMS: atom_id res chain seq x y z
N ALA A 1 0.99 25.98 1.69
CA ALA A 1 0.60 25.43 0.38
C ALA A 1 1.65 24.46 -0.19
N ASP A 2 2.77 24.18 0.49
CA ASP A 2 3.84 23.31 -0.06
C ASP A 2 4.12 22.07 0.80
N GLN A 3 3.08 21.34 1.20
CA GLN A 3 3.26 20.04 1.86
C GLN A 3 3.32 18.95 0.79
N LYS A 4 4.47 18.27 0.68
CA LYS A 4 4.68 17.12 -0.19
C LYS A 4 4.58 15.83 0.61
N TRP A 5 3.59 15.02 0.28
CA TRP A 5 3.33 13.71 0.87
C TRP A 5 3.69 12.67 -0.19
N ASP A 6 4.68 11.83 0.09
CA ASP A 6 5.23 10.88 -0.88
C ASP A 6 5.28 9.48 -0.26
N GLU A 7 4.38 8.59 -0.69
CA GLU A 7 4.37 7.18 -0.32
C GLU A 7 4.95 6.36 -1.48
N LYS A 8 6.04 5.65 -1.20
CA LYS A 8 6.71 4.78 -2.16
C LYS A 8 6.52 3.32 -1.78
N LEU A 9 5.82 2.57 -2.64
CA LEU A 9 5.71 1.12 -2.51
C LEU A 9 7.06 0.46 -2.82
N LEU A 10 7.48 -0.45 -1.95
CA LEU A 10 8.78 -1.12 -2.01
C LEU A 10 8.69 -2.50 -2.67
N GLY A 11 7.50 -3.07 -2.74
CA GLY A 11 7.25 -4.36 -3.37
C GLY A 11 5.78 -4.75 -3.33
N TYR A 12 5.48 -5.89 -3.95
CA TYR A 12 4.13 -6.42 -4.06
C TYR A 12 4.17 -7.94 -3.86
N LYS A 13 3.38 -8.45 -2.92
CA LYS A 13 3.08 -9.87 -2.83
C LYS A 13 1.58 -10.05 -3.09
N THR A 14 1.26 -10.80 -4.13
CA THR A 14 -0.10 -10.92 -4.63
C THR A 14 -0.57 -12.35 -4.53
N ASN A 15 -1.74 -12.56 -3.92
CA ASN A 15 -2.47 -13.81 -3.92
C ASN A 15 -3.80 -13.60 -4.66
N ILE A 16 -4.13 -14.48 -5.59
CA ILE A 16 -5.33 -14.37 -6.43
C ILE A 16 -6.08 -15.70 -6.36
N ASP A 17 -7.39 -15.62 -6.15
CA ASP A 17 -8.32 -16.72 -6.30
C ASP A 17 -9.54 -16.24 -7.10
N GLY A 18 -9.65 -16.67 -8.36
CA GLY A 18 -10.70 -16.24 -9.27
C GLY A 18 -10.81 -14.72 -9.41
N ASN A 19 -11.91 -14.16 -8.90
CA ASN A 19 -12.21 -12.72 -8.93
C ASN A 19 -11.84 -11.99 -7.64
N LEU A 20 -11.17 -12.64 -6.69
CA LEU A 20 -10.66 -12.05 -5.45
C LEU A 20 -9.13 -11.97 -5.51
N ALA A 21 -8.56 -10.84 -5.07
CA ALA A 21 -7.13 -10.72 -4.87
C ALA A 21 -6.80 -10.02 -3.56
N HIS A 22 -5.70 -10.45 -2.93
CA HIS A 22 -5.06 -9.73 -1.84
C HIS A 22 -3.66 -9.33 -2.26
N VAL A 23 -3.33 -8.05 -2.07
CA VAL A 23 -2.02 -7.50 -2.40
C VAL A 23 -1.42 -6.88 -1.15
N TRP A 24 -0.29 -7.43 -0.71
CA TRP A 24 0.51 -6.90 0.39
C TRP A 24 1.65 -6.05 -0.16
N THR A 25 1.69 -4.77 0.19
CA THR A 25 2.68 -3.82 -0.34
C THR A 25 3.40 -3.09 0.79
N PRO A 26 4.63 -3.48 1.14
CA PRO A 26 5.47 -2.67 2.02
C PRO A 26 5.68 -1.27 1.42
N TYR A 27 5.70 -0.24 2.26
CA TYR A 27 5.88 1.14 1.82
C TYR A 27 6.87 1.91 2.69
N GLU A 28 7.49 2.94 2.11
CA GLU A 28 8.17 4.03 2.81
C GLU A 28 7.40 5.33 2.58
N PHE A 29 7.17 6.09 3.65
CA PHE A 29 6.50 7.38 3.60
C PHE A 29 7.47 8.53 3.91
N ARG A 30 7.51 9.52 3.02
CA ARG A 30 8.30 10.73 3.17
C ARG A 30 7.40 11.96 3.20
N PHE A 31 7.62 12.82 4.19
CA PHE A 31 6.97 14.12 4.30
C PHE A 31 8.00 15.20 4.02
N ASN A 32 7.75 16.02 3.00
CA ASN A 32 8.67 17.05 2.52
C ASN A 32 10.09 16.51 2.25
N GLY A 33 10.18 15.30 1.70
CA GLY A 33 11.45 14.62 1.39
C GLY A 33 12.15 13.97 2.59
N GLN A 34 11.70 14.24 3.82
CA GLN A 34 12.20 13.59 5.04
C GLN A 34 11.43 12.30 5.30
N PHE A 35 12.16 11.25 5.70
CA PHE A 35 11.53 10.01 6.14
C PHE A 35 10.59 10.29 7.32
N SER A 36 9.38 9.74 7.28
CA SER A 36 8.37 9.92 8.31
C SER A 36 8.04 8.61 9.02
N HIS A 37 7.76 7.56 8.26
CA HIS A 37 7.39 6.24 8.74
C HIS A 37 7.39 5.25 7.58
N CYS A 38 7.28 3.98 7.89
CA CYS A 38 7.10 2.90 6.93
C CYS A 38 5.96 1.99 7.40
N GLY A 39 5.62 1.03 6.56
CA GLY A 39 4.52 0.15 6.86
C GLY A 39 4.28 -0.87 5.77
N ALA A 40 3.12 -1.47 5.81
CA ALA A 40 2.61 -2.26 4.70
C ALA A 40 1.12 -2.01 4.55
N ASN A 41 0.69 -1.85 3.31
CA ASN A 41 -0.71 -1.84 2.94
C ASN A 41 -1.16 -3.26 2.63
N ALA A 42 -2.37 -3.60 3.04
CA ALA A 42 -3.09 -4.79 2.61
C ALA A 42 -4.31 -4.34 1.81
N PHE A 43 -4.23 -4.52 0.49
CA PHE A 43 -5.34 -4.27 -0.41
C PHE A 43 -6.14 -5.55 -0.63
N THR A 44 -7.45 -5.46 -0.50
CA THR A 44 -8.38 -6.47 -1.01
C THR A 44 -9.00 -5.94 -2.29
N LEU A 45 -8.93 -6.70 -3.37
CA LEU A 45 -9.47 -6.33 -4.66
C LEU A 45 -10.53 -7.34 -5.12
N ALA A 46 -11.56 -6.84 -5.79
CA ALA A 46 -12.51 -7.65 -6.55
C ALA A 46 -12.40 -7.34 -8.04
N LYS A 47 -12.44 -8.38 -8.88
CA LYS A 47 -12.52 -8.25 -10.33
C LYS A 47 -13.98 -8.07 -10.74
N THR A 48 -14.25 -6.98 -11.44
CA THR A 48 -15.55 -6.67 -12.05
C THR A 48 -15.43 -6.75 -13.57
N ASP A 49 -16.54 -6.61 -14.29
CA ASP A 49 -16.53 -6.48 -15.76
C ASP A 49 -15.70 -5.27 -16.24
N ASN A 50 -15.57 -4.25 -15.38
CA ASN A 50 -14.77 -3.05 -15.60
C ASN A 50 -13.33 -3.18 -15.05
N GLY A 51 -12.88 -4.40 -14.75
CA GLY A 51 -11.55 -4.71 -14.24
C GLY A 51 -11.46 -4.77 -12.72
N TRP A 52 -10.22 -4.86 -12.22
CA TRP A 52 -9.92 -4.93 -10.79
C TRP A 52 -10.22 -3.61 -10.08
N LYS A 53 -10.87 -3.70 -8.91
CA LYS A 53 -11.17 -2.56 -8.03
C LYS A 53 -10.70 -2.89 -6.62
N ILE A 54 -10.09 -1.92 -5.96
CA ILE A 54 -9.78 -2.01 -4.53
C ILE A 54 -11.09 -1.83 -3.77
N ILE A 55 -11.49 -2.83 -2.99
CA ILE A 55 -12.72 -2.82 -2.21
C ILE A 55 -12.46 -2.63 -0.71
N HIS A 56 -11.23 -2.87 -0.25
CA HIS A 56 -10.81 -2.63 1.12
C HIS A 56 -9.30 -2.33 1.18
N ILE A 57 -8.92 -1.47 2.12
CA ILE A 57 -7.55 -1.10 2.42
C ILE A 57 -7.40 -1.06 3.94
N ILE A 58 -6.36 -1.70 4.46
CA ILE A 58 -5.86 -1.48 5.81
C ILE A 58 -4.34 -1.37 5.75
N ASP A 59 -3.77 -0.48 6.54
CA ASP A 59 -2.32 -0.30 6.62
C ASP A 59 -1.79 -0.53 8.04
N SER A 60 -0.53 -0.93 8.09
CA SER A 60 0.28 -0.85 9.31
C SER A 60 1.20 0.36 9.22
N ARG A 61 1.53 0.96 10.37
CA ARG A 61 2.42 2.12 10.44
C ARG A 61 3.45 1.93 11.54
N ARG A 62 4.72 2.14 11.21
CA ARG A 62 5.88 2.04 12.11
C ARG A 62 6.80 3.23 11.86
N LYS A 63 7.28 3.88 12.93
CA LYS A 63 8.23 5.01 12.80
C LYS A 63 9.67 4.53 12.63
N ASP A 64 9.97 3.32 13.10
CA ASP A 64 11.28 2.69 13.06
C ASP A 64 11.13 1.22 12.63
N ASP A 65 12.25 0.52 12.41
CA ASP A 65 12.32 -0.90 12.03
C ASP A 65 11.54 -1.25 10.74
N CYS A 66 12.05 -0.72 9.63
CA CYS A 66 11.47 -0.87 8.28
C CYS A 66 12.06 -2.04 7.48
N ASN A 67 12.64 -3.03 8.17
CA ASN A 67 13.36 -4.16 7.57
C ASN A 67 12.42 -5.25 7.05
#